data_AF-A0A519Y201-F1
#
_entry.id   AF-A0A519Y201-F1
#
_cell.length_a   1.000
_cell.length_b   1.000
_cell.length_c   1.000
_cell.angle_alpha   90.00
_cell.angle_beta   90.00
_cell.angle_gamma   90.00
#
_symmetry.space_group_name_H-M   'P 1'
#
loop_
_entity.id
_entity.type
_entity.pdbx_description
1 polymer ?
#
loop_
_entity_poly.entity_id
_entity_poly.type
_entity_poly.pdbx_seq_one_letter_code
_entity_poly.pdbx_strand_id
1 'polypeptide(L)'
;AAEKHLKYIAENMGEPSEMALLGRLHWWTVEYGLIGTLENPKIYGAALLSSIGESATCMNADVKKIWYDLNTINYTYDITQEQPQLFVTPTFQNLIDVLEAFADTMAFRRGGSESVLKAIECKNPSTAVYSSGLQVTGVFTDVGISKDDEVTFIKTTGQSALAFDGKELDGHSKHYHKDGFSSPVGKLKAIEKLLEDHTIEDLATLSVQVGAQAGLVFESGIEVSGKVKEIIRKGDKTILIAFEDCTVKEANGNVLFQPEWGTYDMAVGEKIVSVFNGAADKDAYEEITHISEQLTHKVMYDDATKRLHSLYQQVRTIREAGEGTEKLVDIFNELKTSFRYDWLCAMQILEIVQHTASNPALETEVRIYLEMKAANEKELTKLINDGFHVISNPVTQLITVED
;
A
#
# COMPACT_ATOMS: atom_id res chain seq x y z
N ALA A 1 29.62 9.35 1.59
CA ALA A 1 29.40 8.84 2.96
C ALA A 1 27.93 8.45 3.18
N ALA A 2 26.98 9.35 2.89
CA ALA A 2 25.54 9.06 2.97
C ALA A 2 25.09 7.86 2.11
N GLU A 3 25.48 7.80 0.83
CA GLU A 3 25.14 6.67 -0.06
C GLU A 3 25.67 5.32 0.46
N LYS A 4 26.90 5.28 0.98
CA LYS A 4 27.48 4.06 1.56
C LYS A 4 26.72 3.61 2.82
N HIS A 5 26.26 4.56 3.62
CA HIS A 5 25.45 4.28 4.79
C HIS A 5 24.04 3.79 4.41
N LEU A 6 23.40 4.44 3.43
CA LEU A 6 22.11 4.02 2.89
C LEU A 6 22.18 2.61 2.32
N LYS A 7 23.21 2.32 1.51
CA LYS A 7 23.45 1.00 0.94
C LYS A 7 23.67 -0.07 2.01
N TYR A 8 24.47 0.24 3.04
CA TYR A 8 24.67 -0.67 4.17
C TYR A 8 23.35 -0.97 4.89
N ILE A 9 22.52 0.03 5.18
CA ILE A 9 21.20 -0.18 5.79
C ILE A 9 20.34 -1.06 4.88
N ALA A 10 20.24 -0.72 3.60
CA ALA A 10 19.42 -1.46 2.63
C ALA A 10 19.81 -2.94 2.50
N GLU A 11 21.11 -3.24 2.56
CA GLU A 11 21.65 -4.61 2.52
C GLU A 11 21.47 -5.37 3.85
N ASN A 12 21.13 -4.69 4.94
CA ASN A 12 21.06 -5.27 6.30
C ASN A 12 19.69 -5.03 6.99
N MET A 13 18.61 -4.84 6.23
CA MET A 13 17.26 -4.62 6.80
C MET A 13 16.60 -5.89 7.37
N GLY A 14 17.21 -7.07 7.19
CA GLY A 14 16.63 -8.36 7.61
C GLY A 14 15.63 -8.91 6.59
N GLU A 15 14.73 -9.78 7.05
CA GLU A 15 13.66 -10.32 6.21
C GLU A 15 12.65 -9.23 5.85
N PRO A 16 12.14 -9.21 4.60
CA PRO A 16 11.19 -8.21 4.17
C PRO A 16 9.84 -8.40 4.87
N SER A 17 9.24 -7.30 5.34
CA SER A 17 7.85 -7.32 5.80
C SER A 17 6.90 -7.63 4.64
N GLU A 18 5.68 -8.09 4.96
CA GLU A 18 4.64 -8.32 3.94
C GLU A 18 4.34 -7.06 3.13
N MET A 19 4.43 -5.87 3.75
CA MET A 19 4.30 -4.59 3.07
C MET A 19 5.43 -4.36 2.06
N ALA A 20 6.68 -4.73 2.39
CA ALA A 20 7.80 -4.60 1.47
C ALA A 20 7.66 -5.57 0.29
N LEU A 21 7.19 -6.80 0.53
CA LEU A 21 6.88 -7.78 -0.51
C LEU A 21 5.75 -7.30 -1.43
N LEU A 22 4.67 -6.76 -0.86
CA LEU A 22 3.57 -6.14 -1.61
C LEU A 22 4.07 -4.96 -2.44
N GLY A 23 4.97 -4.15 -1.89
CA GLY A 23 5.62 -3.04 -2.60
C GLY A 23 6.40 -3.50 -3.83
N ARG A 24 7.04 -4.68 -3.78
CA ARG A 24 7.69 -5.27 -4.97
C ARG A 24 6.67 -5.65 -6.04
N LEU A 25 5.56 -6.29 -5.67
CA LEU A 25 4.50 -6.59 -6.64
C LEU A 25 3.95 -5.32 -7.28
N HIS A 26 3.70 -4.29 -6.47
CA HIS A 26 3.24 -2.99 -6.94
C HIS A 26 4.23 -2.35 -7.92
N TRP A 27 5.53 -2.33 -7.58
CA TRP A 27 6.58 -1.78 -8.43
C TRP A 27 6.64 -2.47 -9.80
N TRP A 28 6.65 -3.81 -9.80
CA TRP A 28 6.76 -4.59 -11.03
C TRP A 28 5.46 -4.67 -11.84
N THR A 29 4.39 -4.03 -11.38
CA THR A 29 3.09 -3.99 -12.08
C THR A 29 2.65 -2.56 -12.35
N VAL A 30 2.16 -1.87 -11.32
CA VAL A 30 1.58 -0.53 -11.45
C VAL A 30 2.61 0.50 -11.93
N GLU A 31 3.87 0.38 -11.52
CA GLU A 31 4.93 1.33 -11.93
C GLU A 31 5.64 0.89 -13.22
N TYR A 32 6.14 -0.34 -13.26
CA TYR A 32 7.01 -0.86 -14.33
C TYR A 32 6.46 -2.11 -15.06
N GLY A 33 5.13 -2.30 -15.05
CA GLY A 33 4.49 -3.47 -15.63
C GLY A 33 4.33 -3.44 -17.15
N LEU A 34 4.45 -4.62 -17.74
CA LEU A 34 4.19 -4.92 -19.15
C LEU A 34 3.05 -5.94 -19.31
N ILE A 35 2.32 -5.90 -20.42
CA ILE A 35 1.20 -6.82 -20.72
C ILE A 35 1.30 -7.42 -22.12
N GLY A 36 0.90 -8.68 -22.29
CA GLY A 36 0.88 -9.38 -23.59
C GLY A 36 1.82 -10.59 -23.61
N THR A 37 2.57 -10.78 -24.68
CA THR A 37 3.56 -11.86 -24.79
C THR A 37 4.96 -11.37 -24.45
N LEU A 38 5.88 -12.27 -24.13
CA LEU A 38 7.28 -11.90 -23.85
C LEU A 38 7.99 -11.28 -25.07
N GLU A 39 7.56 -11.66 -26.28
CA GLU A 39 8.15 -11.20 -27.54
C GLU A 39 7.62 -9.83 -27.98
N ASN A 40 6.35 -9.53 -27.69
CA ASN A 40 5.70 -8.27 -28.08
C ASN A 40 4.83 -7.71 -26.93
N PRO A 41 5.44 -7.34 -25.81
CA PRO A 41 4.70 -6.73 -24.70
C PRO A 41 4.28 -5.29 -25.02
N LYS A 42 3.24 -4.83 -24.33
CA LYS A 42 2.78 -3.44 -24.27
C LYS A 42 3.01 -2.88 -22.88
N ILE A 43 3.18 -1.56 -22.78
CA ILE A 43 3.39 -0.86 -21.51
C ILE A 43 2.03 -0.54 -20.88
N TYR A 44 1.89 -0.81 -19.59
CA TYR A 44 0.79 -0.25 -18.79
C TYR A 44 1.28 0.41 -17.49
N GLY A 45 2.53 0.17 -17.08
CA GLY A 45 3.13 0.77 -15.89
C GLY A 45 3.24 2.30 -15.98
N ALA A 46 2.86 2.99 -14.92
CA ALA A 46 2.79 4.44 -14.84
C ALA A 46 4.16 5.13 -14.95
N ALA A 47 5.20 4.58 -14.31
CA ALA A 47 6.56 5.11 -14.40
C ALA A 47 7.08 5.03 -15.83
N LEU A 48 6.87 3.90 -16.50
CA LEU A 48 7.23 3.74 -17.91
C LEU A 48 6.45 4.74 -18.78
N LEU A 49 5.13 4.81 -18.66
CA LEU A 49 4.29 5.69 -19.48
C LEU A 49 4.59 7.19 -19.27
N SER A 50 5.06 7.59 -18.09
CA SER A 50 5.41 8.98 -17.79
C SER A 50 6.86 9.34 -18.15
N SER A 51 7.71 8.35 -18.43
CA SER A 51 9.11 8.53 -18.82
C SER A 51 9.32 8.12 -20.28
N ILE A 52 9.36 9.10 -21.20
CA ILE A 52 9.61 8.86 -22.63
C ILE A 52 10.92 8.08 -22.85
N GLY A 53 11.95 8.38 -22.04
CA GLY A 53 13.24 7.69 -22.10
C GLY A 53 13.12 6.22 -21.75
N GLU A 54 12.56 5.90 -20.57
CA GLU A 54 12.42 4.51 -20.11
C GLU A 54 11.40 3.73 -20.92
N SER A 55 10.32 4.36 -21.39
CA SER A 55 9.35 3.74 -22.33
C SER A 55 10.02 3.20 -23.59
N ALA A 56 11.03 3.89 -24.10
CA ALA A 56 11.75 3.44 -25.29
C ALA A 56 12.78 2.35 -24.94
N THR A 57 13.60 2.57 -23.91
CA THR A 57 14.67 1.64 -23.55
C THR A 57 14.14 0.32 -22.99
N CYS A 58 12.98 0.32 -22.33
CA CYS A 58 12.36 -0.89 -21.80
C CYS A 58 12.03 -1.94 -22.88
N MET A 59 11.86 -1.51 -24.13
CA MET A 59 11.56 -2.39 -25.27
C MET A 59 12.81 -2.99 -25.93
N ASN A 60 14.01 -2.54 -25.56
CA ASN A 60 15.25 -3.07 -26.10
C ASN A 60 15.46 -4.55 -25.69
N ALA A 61 16.23 -5.29 -26.50
CA ALA A 61 16.45 -6.73 -26.27
C ALA A 61 17.38 -7.05 -25.08
N ASP A 62 18.12 -6.06 -24.57
CA ASP A 62 19.01 -6.16 -23.41
C ASP A 62 18.26 -6.13 -22.07
N VAL A 63 17.10 -5.47 -22.00
CA VAL A 63 16.21 -5.53 -20.83
C VAL A 63 15.49 -6.87 -20.80
N LYS A 64 15.64 -7.64 -19.73
CA LYS A 64 15.06 -8.99 -19.63
C LYS A 64 13.54 -8.93 -19.39
N LYS A 65 12.75 -9.66 -20.17
CA LYS A 65 11.29 -9.81 -19.99
C LYS A 65 11.02 -11.15 -19.29
N ILE A 66 10.28 -11.12 -18.18
CA ILE A 66 9.99 -12.30 -17.35
C ILE A 66 8.47 -12.39 -17.16
N TRP A 67 7.92 -13.59 -17.06
CA TRP A 67 6.50 -13.74 -16.69
C TRP A 67 6.23 -13.22 -15.29
N TYR A 68 5.14 -12.48 -15.13
CA TYR A 68 4.62 -12.06 -13.84
C TYR A 68 3.88 -13.21 -13.16
N ASP A 69 4.44 -13.68 -12.05
CA ASP A 69 3.88 -14.69 -11.17
C ASP A 69 4.16 -14.35 -9.69
N LEU A 70 3.78 -15.25 -8.77
CA LEU A 70 4.02 -15.05 -7.33
C LEU A 70 5.53 -14.96 -6.98
N ASN A 71 6.44 -15.52 -7.78
CA ASN A 71 7.88 -15.42 -7.54
C ASN A 71 8.41 -14.01 -7.73
N THR A 72 7.63 -13.11 -8.35
CA THR A 72 7.96 -11.68 -8.52
C THR A 72 8.25 -11.00 -7.18
N ILE A 73 7.66 -11.47 -6.07
CA ILE A 73 7.95 -10.94 -4.72
C ILE A 73 9.43 -11.05 -4.34
N ASN A 74 10.20 -11.93 -4.97
CA ASN A 74 11.61 -12.15 -4.67
C ASN A 74 12.54 -11.16 -5.40
N TYR A 75 12.01 -10.30 -6.28
CA TYR A 75 12.80 -9.35 -7.04
C TYR A 75 12.79 -7.98 -6.38
N THR A 76 13.93 -7.59 -5.83
CA THR A 76 14.18 -6.22 -5.36
C THR A 76 14.38 -5.25 -6.52
N TYR A 77 14.14 -3.97 -6.29
CA TYR A 77 14.27 -2.91 -7.29
C TYR A 77 15.14 -1.75 -6.77
N ASP A 78 15.72 -0.99 -7.71
CA ASP A 78 16.45 0.26 -7.45
C ASP A 78 15.72 1.40 -8.17
N ILE A 79 15.31 2.41 -7.40
CA ILE A 79 14.57 3.56 -7.92
C ILE A 79 15.47 4.59 -8.64
N THR A 80 16.79 4.43 -8.57
CA THR A 80 17.77 5.42 -9.06
C THR A 80 18.36 5.08 -10.42
N GLN A 81 18.07 3.88 -10.94
CA GLN A 81 18.64 3.35 -12.18
C GLN A 81 17.54 2.81 -13.09
N GLU A 82 17.86 2.65 -14.38
CA GLU A 82 17.01 1.94 -15.32
C GLU A 82 16.83 0.48 -14.87
N GLN A 83 15.63 -0.07 -15.08
CA GLN A 83 15.29 -1.39 -14.58
C GLN A 83 15.92 -2.50 -15.45
N PRO A 84 16.74 -3.41 -14.88
CA PRO A 84 17.44 -4.44 -15.65
C PRO A 84 16.53 -5.56 -16.16
N GLN A 85 15.37 -5.72 -15.53
CA GLN A 85 14.32 -6.65 -15.94
C GLN A 85 12.95 -6.04 -15.72
N LEU A 86 11.98 -6.53 -16.47
CA LEU A 86 10.57 -6.15 -16.36
C LEU A 86 9.69 -7.40 -16.43
N PHE A 87 8.50 -7.28 -15.85
CA PHE A 87 7.55 -8.36 -15.73
C PHE A 87 6.38 -8.16 -16.70
N VAL A 88 6.08 -9.23 -17.43
CA VAL A 88 5.00 -9.29 -18.42
C VAL A 88 3.87 -10.13 -17.84
N THR A 89 2.68 -9.57 -17.74
CA THR A 89 1.45 -10.31 -17.44
C THR A 89 0.72 -10.67 -18.73
N PRO A 90 0.13 -11.86 -18.89
CA PRO A 90 -0.66 -12.17 -20.08
C PRO A 90 -1.97 -11.37 -20.13
N THR A 91 -2.58 -11.11 -18.98
CA THR A 91 -3.88 -10.41 -18.84
C THR A 91 -3.92 -9.63 -17.53
N PHE A 92 -4.87 -8.68 -17.39
CA PHE A 92 -5.15 -8.04 -16.10
C PHE A 92 -5.71 -9.02 -15.06
N GLN A 93 -6.46 -10.05 -15.49
CA GLN A 93 -6.96 -11.07 -14.57
C GLN A 93 -5.82 -11.81 -13.87
N ASN A 94 -4.73 -12.13 -14.59
CA ASN A 94 -3.55 -12.75 -13.98
C ASN A 94 -2.91 -11.86 -12.88
N LEU A 95 -2.98 -10.53 -13.00
CA LEU A 95 -2.53 -9.64 -11.93
C LEU A 95 -3.36 -9.80 -10.66
N ILE A 96 -4.69 -9.87 -10.82
CA ILE A 96 -5.63 -10.07 -9.72
C ILE A 96 -5.38 -11.44 -9.08
N ASP A 97 -5.26 -12.49 -9.88
CA ASP A 97 -5.07 -13.86 -9.40
C ASP A 97 -3.78 -14.01 -8.58
N VAL A 98 -2.67 -13.42 -9.04
CA VAL A 98 -1.39 -13.42 -8.31
C VAL A 98 -1.49 -12.60 -7.03
N LEU A 99 -2.15 -11.44 -7.06
CA LEU A 99 -2.33 -10.61 -5.87
C LEU A 99 -3.21 -11.29 -4.82
N GLU A 100 -4.29 -11.95 -5.24
CA GLU A 100 -5.16 -12.74 -4.36
C GLU A 100 -4.40 -13.94 -3.77
N ALA A 101 -3.63 -14.66 -4.60
CA ALA A 101 -2.79 -15.76 -4.13
C ALA A 101 -1.74 -15.28 -3.12
N PHE A 102 -1.15 -14.09 -3.31
CA PHE A 102 -0.26 -13.48 -2.33
C PHE A 102 -1.01 -13.08 -1.05
N ALA A 103 -2.17 -12.44 -1.18
CA ALA A 103 -2.98 -12.02 -0.04
C ALA A 103 -3.41 -13.21 0.83
N ASP A 104 -3.68 -14.38 0.25
CA ASP A 104 -3.97 -15.63 0.97
C ASP A 104 -2.78 -16.13 1.80
N THR A 105 -1.56 -15.67 1.52
CA THR A 105 -0.38 -15.97 2.35
C THR A 105 -0.20 -15.00 3.51
N MET A 106 -0.89 -13.84 3.49
CA MET A 106 -0.66 -12.74 4.43
C MET A 106 -1.35 -12.94 5.78
N ALA A 107 -0.80 -12.29 6.80
CA ALA A 107 -1.26 -12.41 8.18
C ALA A 107 -2.75 -12.11 8.38
N PHE A 108 -3.29 -11.15 7.62
CA PHE A 108 -4.68 -10.70 7.75
C PHE A 108 -5.70 -11.71 7.19
N ARG A 109 -5.29 -12.66 6.33
CA ARG A 109 -6.16 -13.75 5.85
C ARG A 109 -5.90 -15.07 6.56
N ARG A 110 -4.65 -15.31 7.00
CA ARG A 110 -4.27 -16.59 7.63
C ARG A 110 -4.55 -16.63 9.14
N GLY A 111 -4.24 -15.56 9.86
CA GLY A 111 -4.22 -15.61 11.32
C GLY A 111 -3.21 -16.63 11.85
N GLY A 112 -3.49 -17.24 13.00
CA GLY A 112 -2.62 -18.22 13.62
C GLY A 112 -1.32 -17.65 14.19
N SER A 113 -0.43 -18.56 14.61
CA SER A 113 0.79 -18.24 15.37
C SER A 113 1.79 -17.41 14.57
N GLU A 114 2.04 -17.76 13.30
CA GLU A 114 2.91 -17.01 12.39
C GLU A 114 2.49 -15.54 12.28
N SER A 115 1.19 -15.28 12.20
CA SER A 115 0.63 -13.94 12.07
C SER A 115 0.77 -13.11 13.35
N VAL A 116 0.61 -13.75 14.53
CA VAL A 116 0.84 -13.09 15.82
C VAL A 116 2.33 -12.80 16.02
N LEU A 117 3.23 -13.70 15.60
CA LEU A 117 4.68 -13.48 15.64
C LEU A 117 5.10 -12.28 14.79
N LYS A 118 4.53 -12.14 13.58
CA LYS A 118 4.72 -10.93 12.74
C LYS A 118 4.27 -9.65 13.45
N ALA A 119 3.15 -9.69 14.18
CA ALA A 119 2.69 -8.56 14.98
C ALA A 119 3.61 -8.24 16.18
N ILE A 120 4.23 -9.25 16.81
CA ILE A 120 5.24 -9.05 17.86
C ILE A 120 6.50 -8.39 17.27
N GLU A 121 6.97 -8.89 16.12
CA GLU A 121 8.17 -8.37 15.46
C GLU A 121 8.01 -6.91 15.02
N CYS A 122 6.82 -6.51 14.58
CA CYS A 122 6.57 -5.15 14.10
C CYS A 122 6.67 -4.06 15.19
N LYS A 123 6.52 -4.43 16.48
CA LYS A 123 6.57 -3.53 17.66
C LYS A 123 5.63 -2.32 17.58
N ASN A 124 4.64 -2.37 16.71
CA ASN A 124 3.64 -1.33 16.49
C ASN A 124 2.26 -1.84 16.91
N PRO A 125 1.31 -0.95 17.22
CA PRO A 125 -0.08 -1.32 17.42
C PRO A 125 -0.58 -2.14 16.23
N SER A 126 -1.07 -3.33 16.54
CA SER A 126 -1.65 -4.27 15.59
C SER A 126 -2.95 -4.81 16.18
N THR A 127 -3.73 -5.50 15.36
CA THR A 127 -5.01 -6.09 15.77
C THR A 127 -5.02 -7.57 15.46
N ALA A 128 -5.35 -8.40 16.45
CA ALA A 128 -5.66 -9.81 16.27
C ALA A 128 -7.19 -10.02 16.37
N VAL A 129 -7.73 -10.87 15.50
CA VAL A 129 -9.17 -11.17 15.44
C VAL A 129 -9.40 -12.61 15.87
N TYR A 130 -10.19 -12.81 16.92
CA TYR A 130 -10.64 -14.13 17.35
C TYR A 130 -11.71 -14.68 16.40
N SER A 131 -11.88 -16.00 16.34
CA SER A 131 -12.96 -16.69 15.62
C SER A 131 -14.38 -16.32 16.08
N SER A 132 -14.51 -15.72 17.27
CA SER A 132 -15.75 -15.13 17.76
C SER A 132 -16.09 -13.78 17.09
N GLY A 133 -15.12 -13.15 16.43
CA GLY A 133 -15.20 -11.80 15.87
C GLY A 133 -14.65 -10.72 16.80
N LEU A 134 -14.26 -11.05 18.04
CA LEU A 134 -13.59 -10.08 18.92
C LEU A 134 -12.24 -9.65 18.33
N GLN A 135 -12.00 -8.35 18.32
CA GLN A 135 -10.77 -7.74 17.84
C GLN A 135 -10.00 -7.18 19.04
N VAL A 136 -8.73 -7.55 19.17
CA VAL A 136 -7.82 -7.06 20.21
C VAL A 136 -6.76 -6.20 19.54
N THR A 137 -6.80 -4.90 19.81
CA THR A 137 -5.77 -3.95 19.37
C THR A 137 -4.77 -3.70 20.49
N GLY A 138 -3.47 -3.76 20.18
CA GLY A 138 -2.40 -3.39 21.11
C GLY A 138 -1.01 -3.66 20.54
N VAL A 139 0.03 -3.40 21.33
CA VAL A 139 1.40 -3.80 20.98
C VAL A 139 1.63 -5.22 21.50
N PHE A 140 1.68 -6.19 20.60
CA PHE A 140 1.87 -7.61 20.95
C PHE A 140 3.30 -7.85 21.45
N THR A 141 3.44 -8.60 22.53
CA THR A 141 4.74 -8.88 23.17
C THR A 141 5.00 -10.35 23.44
N ASP A 142 3.95 -11.16 23.51
CA ASP A 142 4.09 -12.58 23.81
C ASP A 142 2.95 -13.40 23.19
N VAL A 143 3.23 -14.66 22.90
CA VAL A 143 2.29 -15.62 22.32
C VAL A 143 2.57 -17.02 22.85
N GLY A 144 1.52 -17.68 23.33
CA GLY A 144 1.56 -19.11 23.64
C GLY A 144 1.33 -19.91 22.36
N ILE A 145 2.19 -20.91 22.10
CA ILE A 145 2.11 -21.78 20.93
C ILE A 145 2.12 -23.24 21.39
N SER A 146 1.19 -24.04 20.87
CA SER A 146 1.10 -25.48 21.15
C SER A 146 2.17 -26.27 20.37
N LYS A 147 2.22 -27.59 20.55
CA LYS A 147 3.12 -28.46 19.75
C LYS A 147 2.70 -28.58 18.28
N ASP A 148 1.45 -28.25 17.99
CA ASP A 148 0.86 -28.31 16.65
C ASP A 148 0.80 -26.91 15.99
N ASP A 149 1.64 -25.98 16.46
CA ASP A 149 1.74 -24.58 15.99
C ASP A 149 0.47 -23.72 16.15
N GLU A 150 -0.47 -24.16 16.98
CA GLU A 150 -1.70 -23.42 17.29
C GLU A 150 -1.50 -22.38 18.39
N VAL A 151 -2.17 -21.23 18.26
CA VAL A 151 -2.14 -20.17 19.27
C VAL A 151 -2.91 -20.60 20.50
N THR A 152 -2.28 -20.54 21.67
CA THR A 152 -2.92 -20.88 22.95
C THR A 152 -3.14 -19.67 23.85
N PHE A 153 -2.41 -18.58 23.61
CA PHE A 153 -2.45 -17.37 24.42
C PHE A 153 -1.90 -16.20 23.62
N ILE A 154 -2.42 -14.99 23.84
CA ILE A 154 -1.84 -13.75 23.33
C ILE A 154 -1.62 -12.76 24.46
N LYS A 155 -0.64 -11.88 24.30
CA LYS A 155 -0.36 -10.79 25.23
C LYS A 155 0.06 -9.53 24.50
N THR A 156 -0.54 -8.42 24.89
CA THR A 156 -0.13 -7.07 24.53
C THR A 156 0.43 -6.34 25.77
N THR A 157 1.16 -5.25 25.52
CA THR A 157 1.65 -4.35 26.57
C THR A 157 1.20 -2.92 26.32
N GLY A 158 1.04 -2.15 27.40
CA GLY A 158 0.59 -0.78 27.34
C GLY A 158 -0.86 -0.68 26.88
N GLN A 159 -1.25 0.49 26.39
CA GLN A 159 -2.62 0.75 25.96
C GLN A 159 -3.09 -0.30 24.94
N SER A 160 -4.22 -0.92 25.22
CA SER A 160 -4.88 -1.92 24.37
C SER A 160 -6.38 -1.64 24.31
N ALA A 161 -7.06 -2.04 23.26
CA ALA A 161 -8.50 -1.84 23.15
C ALA A 161 -9.18 -3.07 22.55
N LEU A 162 -10.43 -3.28 22.94
CA LEU A 162 -11.26 -4.33 22.38
C LEU A 162 -12.30 -3.73 21.46
N ALA A 163 -12.50 -4.35 20.30
CA ALA A 163 -13.46 -3.92 19.31
C ALA A 163 -14.23 -5.12 18.75
N PHE A 164 -15.35 -4.83 18.11
CA PHE A 164 -16.10 -5.78 17.31
C PHE A 164 -16.59 -5.06 16.06
N ASP A 165 -16.37 -5.67 14.89
CA ASP A 165 -16.73 -5.10 13.59
C ASP A 165 -16.17 -3.67 13.35
N GLY A 166 -14.92 -3.45 13.77
CA GLY A 166 -14.22 -2.17 13.57
C GLY A 166 -14.70 -1.04 14.50
N LYS A 167 -15.43 -1.37 15.56
CA LYS A 167 -15.91 -0.41 16.55
C LYS A 167 -15.52 -0.83 17.97
N GLU A 168 -14.97 0.12 18.73
CA GLU A 168 -14.58 -0.08 20.13
C GLU A 168 -15.78 -0.58 20.95
N LEU A 169 -15.53 -1.59 21.81
CA LEU A 169 -16.53 -2.08 22.75
C LEU A 169 -16.64 -1.12 23.93
N ASP A 170 -17.88 -0.83 24.32
CA ASP A 170 -18.17 0.04 25.45
C ASP A 170 -17.49 -0.49 26.72
N GLY A 171 -16.77 0.38 27.43
CA GLY A 171 -15.97 0.00 28.60
C GLY A 171 -14.64 -0.71 28.34
N HIS A 172 -14.22 -0.93 27.09
CA HIS A 172 -12.97 -1.63 26.75
C HIS A 172 -12.00 -0.80 25.89
N SER A 173 -11.92 0.49 26.19
CA SER A 173 -11.04 1.42 25.49
C SER A 173 -9.57 1.27 25.86
N LYS A 174 -8.72 1.97 25.10
CA LYS A 174 -7.28 2.12 25.39
C LYS A 174 -6.96 2.68 26.78
N HIS A 175 -7.91 3.37 27.40
CA HIS A 175 -7.78 3.90 28.75
C HIS A 175 -8.16 2.88 29.82
N TYR A 176 -9.10 1.98 29.51
CA TYR A 176 -9.48 0.89 30.40
C TYR A 176 -8.38 -0.17 30.45
N HIS A 177 -7.94 -0.70 29.29
CA HIS A 177 -6.81 -1.64 29.21
C HIS A 177 -5.47 -0.91 29.04
N LYS A 178 -5.17 0.02 29.95
CA LYS A 178 -3.99 0.90 29.86
C LYS A 178 -2.63 0.18 30.00
N ASP A 179 -2.61 -0.97 30.67
CA ASP A 179 -1.39 -1.70 31.03
C ASP A 179 -1.10 -2.89 30.08
N GLY A 180 -2.08 -3.27 29.27
CA GLY A 180 -2.01 -4.38 28.33
C GLY A 180 -3.30 -5.19 28.35
N PHE A 181 -3.35 -6.19 27.49
CA PHE A 181 -4.40 -7.19 27.43
C PHE A 181 -3.76 -8.57 27.29
N SER A 182 -4.35 -9.59 27.92
CA SER A 182 -3.88 -10.96 27.74
C SER A 182 -5.02 -11.95 27.89
N SER A 183 -5.06 -12.94 27.00
CA SER A 183 -6.17 -13.90 27.00
C SER A 183 -5.78 -15.24 26.38
N PRO A 184 -6.31 -16.36 26.90
CA PRO A 184 -6.21 -17.64 26.20
C PRO A 184 -6.87 -17.58 24.82
N VAL A 185 -6.46 -18.53 23.99
CA VAL A 185 -7.03 -18.86 22.68
C VAL A 185 -7.17 -20.37 22.64
N GLY A 186 -8.30 -20.89 22.15
CA GLY A 186 -8.48 -22.33 22.01
C GLY A 186 -9.80 -22.86 22.53
N LYS A 187 -9.93 -24.18 22.43
CA LYS A 187 -11.08 -24.94 22.94
C LYS A 187 -10.94 -25.23 24.42
N LEU A 188 -12.09 -25.40 25.06
CA LEU A 188 -12.16 -25.98 26.39
C LEU A 188 -11.93 -27.49 26.32
N LYS A 189 -11.17 -28.00 27.28
CA LYS A 189 -10.81 -29.41 27.39
C LYS A 189 -12.06 -30.25 27.59
N ALA A 190 -12.20 -31.28 26.76
CA ALA A 190 -13.31 -32.25 26.79
C ALA A 190 -14.71 -31.62 26.56
N ILE A 191 -14.77 -30.47 25.88
CA ILE A 191 -16.02 -29.84 25.44
C ILE A 191 -15.98 -29.72 23.92
N GLU A 192 -16.84 -30.45 23.21
CA GLU A 192 -16.84 -30.46 21.74
C GLU A 192 -17.34 -29.14 21.12
N LYS A 193 -18.34 -28.52 21.76
CA LYS A 193 -18.91 -27.27 21.30
C LYS A 193 -17.91 -26.13 21.54
N LEU A 194 -17.75 -25.23 20.57
CA LEU A 194 -16.86 -24.06 20.72
C LEU A 194 -17.40 -23.11 21.77
N LEU A 195 -16.54 -22.54 22.61
CA LEU A 195 -16.96 -21.65 23.70
C LEU A 195 -17.73 -20.44 23.17
N GLU A 196 -17.30 -19.89 22.04
CA GLU A 196 -18.00 -18.78 21.36
C GLU A 196 -19.42 -19.14 20.90
N ASP A 197 -19.73 -20.41 20.65
CA ASP A 197 -21.04 -20.84 20.11
C ASP A 197 -22.02 -21.31 21.22
N HIS A 198 -21.58 -21.32 22.48
CA HIS A 198 -22.46 -21.66 23.61
C HIS A 198 -23.53 -20.58 23.81
N THR A 199 -24.78 -21.02 23.95
CA THR A 199 -25.89 -20.17 24.40
C THR A 199 -25.72 -19.84 25.89
N ILE A 200 -26.50 -18.88 26.40
CA ILE A 200 -26.48 -18.57 27.84
C ILE A 200 -26.90 -19.80 28.66
N GLU A 201 -27.84 -20.59 28.15
CA GLU A 201 -28.28 -21.83 28.77
C GLU A 201 -27.14 -22.86 28.79
N ASP A 202 -26.42 -23.04 27.67
CA ASP A 202 -25.28 -23.95 27.61
C ASP A 202 -24.16 -23.49 28.57
N LEU A 203 -23.84 -22.19 28.60
CA LEU A 203 -22.85 -21.62 29.51
C LEU A 203 -23.23 -21.85 30.98
N ALA A 204 -24.51 -21.72 31.33
CA ALA A 204 -24.98 -22.02 32.68
C ALA A 204 -24.75 -23.50 33.06
N THR A 205 -24.87 -24.45 32.11
CA THR A 205 -24.53 -25.86 32.38
C THR A 205 -23.04 -26.08 32.66
N LEU A 206 -22.18 -25.17 32.18
CA LEU A 206 -20.75 -25.14 32.48
C LEU A 206 -20.41 -24.32 33.74
N SER A 207 -21.42 -23.92 34.52
CA SER A 207 -21.28 -22.98 35.65
C SER A 207 -20.77 -21.59 35.26
N VAL A 208 -20.78 -21.25 33.97
CA VAL A 208 -20.46 -19.92 33.45
C VAL A 208 -21.73 -19.08 33.46
N GLN A 209 -22.05 -18.52 34.62
CA GLN A 209 -23.20 -17.63 34.81
C GLN A 209 -22.79 -16.45 35.68
N VAL A 210 -23.25 -15.25 35.33
CA VAL A 210 -23.00 -14.03 36.11
C VAL A 210 -23.31 -14.25 37.60
N GLY A 211 -22.33 -13.96 38.45
CA GLY A 211 -22.38 -14.14 39.91
C GLY A 211 -21.86 -15.49 40.41
N ALA A 212 -21.74 -16.51 39.55
CA ALA A 212 -21.27 -17.85 39.92
C ALA A 212 -19.74 -17.97 39.84
N GLN A 213 -19.19 -18.90 40.61
CA GLN A 213 -17.80 -19.33 40.48
C GLN A 213 -17.69 -20.31 39.30
N ALA A 214 -16.76 -20.03 38.38
CA ALA A 214 -16.53 -20.82 37.19
C ALA A 214 -15.05 -21.19 37.07
N GLY A 215 -14.79 -22.40 36.59
CA GLY A 215 -13.46 -22.90 36.28
C GLY A 215 -13.45 -23.42 34.85
N LEU A 216 -12.61 -22.83 34.01
CA LEU A 216 -12.44 -23.18 32.61
C LEU A 216 -11.04 -23.74 32.41
N VAL A 217 -10.95 -24.92 31.80
CA VAL A 217 -9.67 -25.55 31.47
C VAL A 217 -9.59 -25.68 29.95
N PHE A 218 -8.59 -25.07 29.34
CA PHE A 218 -8.36 -25.13 27.90
C PHE A 218 -7.57 -26.40 27.52
N GLU A 219 -7.68 -26.83 26.26
CA GLU A 219 -6.89 -27.96 25.74
C GLU A 219 -5.38 -27.71 25.82
N SER A 220 -4.97 -26.44 25.77
CA SER A 220 -3.60 -25.99 26.01
C SER A 220 -3.09 -26.24 27.43
N GLY A 221 -3.99 -26.53 28.37
CA GLY A 221 -3.69 -26.66 29.80
C GLY A 221 -3.72 -25.33 30.55
N ILE A 222 -4.18 -24.24 29.93
CA ILE A 222 -4.46 -22.98 30.63
C ILE A 222 -5.73 -23.16 31.47
N GLU A 223 -5.67 -22.78 32.73
CA GLU A 223 -6.78 -22.80 33.67
C GLU A 223 -7.18 -21.37 34.03
N VAL A 224 -8.45 -21.03 33.87
CA VAL A 224 -9.07 -19.76 34.27
C VAL A 224 -10.08 -20.07 35.36
N SER A 225 -9.91 -19.49 36.54
CA SER A 225 -10.81 -19.72 37.68
C SER A 225 -11.14 -18.42 38.37
N GLY A 226 -12.43 -18.12 38.51
CA GLY A 226 -12.90 -16.88 39.10
C GLY A 226 -14.43 -16.76 39.09
N LYS A 227 -14.93 -15.66 39.65
CA LYS A 227 -16.36 -15.36 39.67
C LYS A 227 -16.75 -14.64 38.40
N VAL A 228 -17.72 -15.15 37.65
CA VAL A 228 -18.19 -14.50 36.41
C VAL A 228 -18.87 -13.17 36.76
N LYS A 229 -18.36 -12.08 36.19
CA LYS A 229 -18.86 -10.71 36.37
C LYS A 229 -19.83 -10.33 35.25
N GLU A 230 -19.45 -10.63 34.02
CA GLU A 230 -20.18 -10.23 32.82
C GLU A 230 -19.91 -11.20 31.67
N ILE A 231 -20.89 -11.36 30.78
CA ILE A 231 -20.78 -12.14 29.54
C ILE A 231 -21.26 -11.25 28.40
N ILE A 232 -20.36 -10.91 27.47
CA ILE A 232 -20.69 -10.09 26.30
C ILE A 232 -20.90 -10.99 25.09
N ARG A 233 -22.04 -10.82 24.43
CA ARG A 233 -22.41 -11.52 23.19
C ARG A 233 -22.65 -10.53 22.06
N LYS A 234 -22.28 -10.92 20.84
CA LYS A 234 -22.59 -10.21 19.59
C LYS A 234 -23.20 -11.20 18.60
N GLY A 235 -24.46 -10.96 18.23
CA GLY A 235 -25.27 -11.97 17.55
C GLY A 235 -25.38 -13.24 18.39
N ASP A 236 -25.12 -14.39 17.78
CA ASP A 236 -25.16 -15.68 18.45
C ASP A 236 -23.86 -16.07 19.16
N LYS A 237 -22.80 -15.25 19.04
CA LYS A 237 -21.48 -15.57 19.59
C LYS A 237 -21.21 -14.90 20.92
N THR A 238 -20.64 -15.66 21.85
CA THR A 238 -20.00 -15.14 23.05
C THR A 238 -18.59 -14.68 22.69
N ILE A 239 -18.30 -13.40 22.95
CA ILE A 239 -17.04 -12.77 22.53
C ILE A 239 -16.13 -12.43 23.71
N LEU A 240 -16.69 -12.19 24.89
CA LEU A 240 -15.94 -11.84 26.10
C LEU A 240 -16.64 -12.39 27.35
N ILE A 241 -15.88 -12.88 28.31
CA ILE A 241 -16.36 -13.20 29.66
C ILE A 241 -15.44 -12.49 30.66
N ALA A 242 -16.00 -11.60 31.46
CA ALA A 242 -15.27 -10.90 32.50
C ALA A 242 -15.36 -11.66 33.83
N PHE A 243 -14.25 -11.74 34.57
CA PHE A 243 -14.16 -12.40 35.86
C PHE A 243 -13.65 -11.48 36.97
N GLU A 244 -14.22 -11.63 38.17
CA GLU A 244 -13.70 -11.10 39.44
C GLU A 244 -12.97 -12.19 40.23
N ASP A 245 -12.05 -11.79 41.10
CA ASP A 245 -11.24 -12.70 41.92
C ASP A 245 -10.59 -13.81 41.09
N CYS A 246 -10.13 -13.46 39.89
CA CYS A 246 -9.73 -14.41 38.86
C CYS A 246 -8.24 -14.76 38.94
N THR A 247 -7.93 -16.04 38.77
CA THR A 247 -6.57 -16.53 38.60
C THR A 247 -6.47 -17.26 37.26
N VAL A 248 -5.43 -16.95 36.49
CA VAL A 248 -5.12 -17.64 35.23
C VAL A 248 -3.73 -18.24 35.31
N LYS A 249 -3.61 -19.54 35.02
CA LYS A 249 -2.35 -20.29 35.13
C LYS A 249 -2.14 -21.24 33.96
N GLU A 250 -0.89 -21.45 33.61
CA GLU A 250 -0.48 -22.51 32.68
C GLU A 250 -0.27 -23.83 33.43
N ALA A 251 -0.27 -24.96 32.70
CA ALA A 251 -0.03 -26.29 33.25
C ALA A 251 1.33 -26.46 33.95
N ASN A 252 2.32 -25.62 33.63
CA ASN A 252 3.64 -25.60 34.28
C ASN A 252 3.65 -24.82 35.62
N GLY A 253 2.52 -24.21 36.02
CA GLY A 253 2.38 -23.41 37.23
C GLY A 253 2.68 -21.91 37.06
N ASN A 254 3.07 -21.47 35.86
CA ASN A 254 3.24 -20.05 35.55
C ASN A 254 1.90 -19.31 35.67
N VAL A 255 1.92 -18.13 36.28
CA VAL A 255 0.72 -17.33 36.54
C VAL A 255 0.61 -16.23 35.50
N LEU A 256 -0.44 -16.29 34.69
CA LEU A 256 -0.72 -15.33 33.63
C LEU A 256 -1.60 -14.16 34.09
N PHE A 257 -2.40 -14.37 35.15
CA PHE A 257 -3.21 -13.33 35.78
C PHE A 257 -3.46 -13.64 37.26
N GLN A 258 -3.48 -12.59 38.10
CA GLN A 258 -3.74 -12.69 39.54
C GLN A 258 -4.94 -11.82 39.96
N PRO A 259 -5.71 -12.23 40.98
CA PRO A 259 -6.89 -11.49 41.45
C PRO A 259 -6.61 -10.02 41.78
N GLU A 260 -5.43 -9.73 42.31
CA GLU A 260 -5.00 -8.39 42.72
C GLU A 260 -4.82 -7.42 41.54
N TRP A 261 -4.80 -7.92 40.30
CA TRP A 261 -4.67 -7.10 39.09
C TRP A 261 -6.01 -6.56 38.59
N GLY A 262 -7.13 -7.02 39.18
CA GLY A 262 -8.47 -6.48 38.93
C GLY A 262 -9.39 -7.44 38.17
N THR A 263 -10.30 -6.87 37.39
CA THR A 263 -11.20 -7.67 36.54
C THR A 263 -10.41 -8.31 35.40
N TYR A 264 -10.58 -9.61 35.21
CA TYR A 264 -9.99 -10.34 34.10
C TYR A 264 -10.98 -10.42 32.94
N ASP A 265 -10.72 -9.68 31.87
CA ASP A 265 -11.54 -9.68 30.67
C ASP A 265 -11.03 -10.76 29.69
N MET A 266 -11.64 -11.93 29.72
CA MET A 266 -11.23 -13.07 28.90
C MET A 266 -11.87 -12.98 27.52
N ALA A 267 -11.06 -12.79 26.48
CA ALA A 267 -11.47 -12.95 25.09
C ALA A 267 -11.87 -14.41 24.83
N VAL A 268 -12.98 -14.59 24.11
CA VAL A 268 -13.49 -15.90 23.75
C VAL A 268 -13.23 -16.14 22.27
N GLY A 269 -12.64 -17.29 21.94
CA GLY A 269 -12.57 -17.81 20.57
C GLY A 269 -11.59 -18.97 20.45
N GLU A 270 -11.96 -19.95 19.62
CA GLU A 270 -11.14 -21.11 19.28
C GLU A 270 -9.76 -20.71 18.73
N LYS A 271 -9.70 -19.71 17.84
CA LYS A 271 -8.47 -19.39 17.10
C LYS A 271 -8.36 -17.91 16.76
N ILE A 272 -7.16 -17.49 16.40
CA ILE A 272 -6.92 -16.19 15.77
C ILE A 272 -7.07 -16.35 14.26
N VAL A 273 -8.09 -15.73 13.67
CA VAL A 273 -8.43 -15.88 12.24
C VAL A 273 -7.81 -14.81 11.34
N SER A 274 -7.33 -13.72 11.92
CA SER A 274 -6.71 -12.61 11.20
C SER A 274 -5.80 -11.81 12.12
N VAL A 275 -4.68 -11.33 11.60
CA VAL A 275 -3.85 -10.32 12.27
C VAL A 275 -3.44 -9.25 11.27
N PHE A 276 -3.63 -7.97 11.59
CA PHE A 276 -3.26 -6.86 10.72
C PHE A 276 -2.65 -5.70 11.50
N ASN A 277 -1.86 -4.87 10.82
CA ASN A 277 -1.25 -3.69 11.41
C ASN A 277 -2.28 -2.55 11.58
N GLY A 278 -2.17 -1.81 12.68
CA GLY A 278 -3.10 -0.73 13.04
C GLY A 278 -4.25 -1.18 13.93
N ALA A 279 -5.04 -0.19 14.37
CA ALA A 279 -6.18 -0.41 15.25
C ALA A 279 -7.44 -0.88 14.52
N ALA A 280 -8.25 -1.67 15.20
CA ALA A 280 -9.57 -2.09 14.74
C ALA A 280 -10.51 -0.88 14.57
N ASP A 281 -10.57 -0.03 15.60
CA ASP A 281 -11.24 1.27 15.57
C ASP A 281 -10.20 2.39 15.60
N LYS A 282 -9.81 2.86 14.42
CA LYS A 282 -8.76 3.88 14.27
C LYS A 282 -9.13 5.19 14.96
N ASP A 283 -10.39 5.60 14.86
CA ASP A 283 -10.86 6.88 15.39
C ASP A 283 -10.82 6.92 16.92
N ALA A 284 -11.08 5.78 17.57
CA ALA A 284 -11.04 5.65 19.02
C ALA A 284 -9.61 5.44 19.56
N TYR A 285 -8.79 4.67 18.82
CA TYR A 285 -7.49 4.24 19.30
C TYR A 285 -6.37 5.22 18.96
N GLU A 286 -6.31 5.72 17.73
CA GLU A 286 -5.24 6.62 17.27
C GLU A 286 -5.52 8.05 17.77
N GLU A 287 -4.49 8.73 18.28
CA GLU A 287 -4.58 10.16 18.50
C GLU A 287 -4.48 10.88 17.15
N ILE A 288 -5.26 11.97 16.99
CA ILE A 288 -5.39 12.75 15.75
C ILE A 288 -4.01 12.93 15.09
N THR A 289 -3.89 12.42 13.87
CA THR A 289 -2.66 12.48 13.07
C THR A 289 -2.18 13.92 12.92
N HIS A 290 -0.88 14.12 13.08
CA HIS A 290 -0.23 15.41 12.88
C HIS A 290 -0.44 15.89 11.43
N ILE A 291 -1.24 16.93 11.25
CA ILE A 291 -1.42 17.59 9.95
C ILE A 291 -0.14 18.40 9.68
N SER A 292 0.52 18.15 8.54
CA SER A 292 1.69 18.94 8.14
C SER A 292 1.33 20.42 8.05
N GLU A 293 2.05 21.26 8.78
CA GLU A 293 1.93 22.72 8.70
C GLU A 293 2.47 23.28 7.37
N GLN A 294 3.21 22.47 6.60
CA GLN A 294 3.72 22.86 5.29
C GLN A 294 2.63 22.75 4.22
N LEU A 295 2.03 23.89 3.90
CA LEU A 295 1.14 24.04 2.75
C LEU A 295 1.92 23.91 1.44
N THR A 296 1.31 23.32 0.42
CA THR A 296 1.88 23.24 -0.92
C THR A 296 2.27 24.64 -1.42
N HIS A 297 3.56 24.84 -1.71
CA HIS A 297 4.05 26.10 -2.25
C HIS A 297 3.45 26.33 -3.63
N LYS A 298 2.62 27.37 -3.79
CA LYS A 298 2.16 27.79 -5.11
C LYS A 298 3.31 28.51 -5.82
N VAL A 299 3.70 28.00 -6.98
CA VAL A 299 4.75 28.61 -7.80
C VAL A 299 4.30 30.01 -8.24
N MET A 300 5.11 31.03 -7.94
CA MET A 300 4.91 32.38 -8.45
C MET A 300 5.81 32.60 -9.67
N TYR A 301 5.22 32.85 -10.83
CA TYR A 301 5.94 33.13 -12.06
C TYR A 301 6.30 34.62 -12.19
N ASP A 302 7.50 34.91 -12.70
CA ASP A 302 7.91 36.27 -13.08
C ASP A 302 7.21 36.72 -14.38
N ASP A 303 7.35 38.01 -14.70
CA ASP A 303 6.64 38.61 -15.83
C ASP A 303 7.17 38.14 -17.19
N ALA A 304 8.46 37.76 -17.27
CA ALA A 304 9.04 37.17 -18.47
C ALA A 304 8.42 35.79 -18.75
N THR A 305 8.29 34.95 -17.72
CA THR A 305 7.68 33.63 -17.80
C THR A 305 6.19 33.72 -18.16
N LYS A 306 5.46 34.66 -17.56
CA LYS A 306 4.06 34.93 -17.93
C LYS A 306 3.94 35.37 -19.39
N ARG A 307 4.89 36.17 -19.90
CA ARG A 307 4.90 36.56 -21.32
C ARG A 307 5.16 35.36 -22.22
N LEU A 308 6.11 34.50 -21.88
CA LEU A 308 6.35 33.26 -22.63
C LEU A 308 5.09 32.37 -22.64
N HIS A 309 4.42 32.19 -21.49
CA HIS A 309 3.15 31.46 -21.42
C HIS A 309 2.07 32.07 -22.35
N SER A 310 2.02 33.40 -22.46
CA SER A 310 1.12 34.09 -23.38
C SER A 310 1.45 33.81 -24.85
N LEU A 311 2.73 33.65 -25.22
CA LEU A 311 3.13 33.23 -26.57
C LEU A 311 2.68 31.79 -26.86
N TYR A 312 2.92 30.85 -25.92
CA TYR A 312 2.42 29.48 -26.02
C TYR A 312 0.89 29.43 -26.18
N GLN A 313 0.16 30.24 -25.40
CA GLN A 313 -1.29 30.33 -25.49
C GLN A 313 -1.75 30.84 -26.87
N GLN A 314 -1.05 31.81 -27.46
CA GLN A 314 -1.35 32.31 -28.79
C GLN A 314 -1.13 31.24 -29.87
N VAL A 315 0.00 30.53 -29.83
CA VAL A 315 0.29 29.43 -30.76
C VAL A 315 -0.75 28.33 -30.63
N ARG A 316 -1.13 27.96 -29.40
CA ARG A 316 -2.20 27.00 -29.14
C ARG A 316 -3.54 27.45 -29.70
N THR A 317 -3.90 28.72 -29.52
CA THR A 317 -5.15 29.28 -30.05
C THR A 317 -5.19 29.22 -31.57
N ILE A 318 -4.07 29.54 -32.24
CA ILE A 318 -3.94 29.41 -33.71
C ILE A 318 -4.08 27.95 -34.14
N ARG A 319 -3.45 27.01 -33.43
CA ARG A 319 -3.57 25.56 -33.70
C ARG A 319 -5.02 25.09 -33.60
N GLU A 320 -5.71 25.41 -32.51
CA GLU A 320 -7.07 24.93 -32.24
C GLU A 320 -8.12 25.60 -33.13
N ALA A 321 -7.94 26.87 -33.48
CA ALA A 321 -8.85 27.60 -34.35
C ALA A 321 -8.63 27.31 -35.85
N GLY A 322 -7.40 26.95 -36.25
CA GLY A 322 -7.01 26.80 -37.66
C GLY A 322 -6.91 28.13 -38.42
N GLU A 323 -6.97 29.27 -37.72
CA GLU A 323 -6.94 30.62 -38.28
C GLU A 323 -5.86 31.46 -37.59
N GLY A 324 -5.40 32.53 -38.24
CA GLY A 324 -4.43 33.47 -37.64
C GLY A 324 -2.95 33.10 -37.83
N THR A 325 -2.63 32.25 -38.81
CA THR A 325 -1.25 31.80 -39.09
C THR A 325 -0.31 32.94 -39.47
N GLU A 326 -0.82 34.07 -39.94
CA GLU A 326 -0.04 35.27 -40.24
C GLU A 326 0.71 35.82 -39.00
N LYS A 327 0.17 35.59 -37.80
CA LYS A 327 0.76 36.07 -36.53
C LYS A 327 1.95 35.22 -36.07
N LEU A 328 2.13 34.02 -36.64
CA LEU A 328 3.23 33.13 -36.25
C LEU A 328 4.60 33.74 -36.55
N VAL A 329 4.71 34.61 -37.56
CA VAL A 329 5.94 35.34 -37.89
C VAL A 329 6.35 36.25 -36.72
N ASP A 330 5.40 37.05 -36.21
CA ASP A 330 5.64 37.98 -35.10
C ASP A 330 5.95 37.23 -33.80
N ILE A 331 5.21 36.16 -33.53
CA ILE A 331 5.45 35.29 -32.36
C ILE A 331 6.86 34.69 -32.42
N PHE A 332 7.27 34.13 -33.57
CA PHE A 332 8.60 33.55 -33.74
C PHE A 332 9.71 34.59 -33.61
N ASN A 333 9.50 35.80 -34.15
CA ASN A 333 10.42 36.91 -33.99
C ASN A 333 10.63 37.28 -32.52
N GLU A 334 9.56 37.30 -31.71
CA GLU A 334 9.68 37.56 -30.28
C GLU A 334 10.38 36.41 -29.53
N LEU A 335 10.08 35.16 -29.86
CA LEU A 335 10.75 33.99 -29.27
C LEU A 335 12.26 34.03 -29.52
N LYS A 336 12.69 34.23 -30.78
CA LYS A 336 14.12 34.21 -31.13
C LYS A 336 14.89 35.41 -30.58
N THR A 337 14.23 36.52 -30.23
CA THR A 337 14.90 37.69 -29.64
C THR A 337 14.90 37.64 -28.11
N SER A 338 13.75 37.35 -27.51
CA SER A 338 13.45 37.58 -26.09
C SER A 338 13.48 36.29 -25.26
N PHE A 339 13.27 35.13 -25.89
CA PHE A 339 13.19 33.82 -25.24
C PHE A 339 14.13 32.81 -25.90
N ARG A 340 15.41 33.20 -26.08
CA ARG A 340 16.40 32.45 -26.87
C ARG A 340 16.67 31.01 -26.43
N TYR A 341 16.35 30.67 -25.19
CA TYR A 341 16.49 29.31 -24.65
C TYR A 341 15.27 28.44 -24.96
N ASP A 342 14.14 29.03 -25.31
CA ASP A 342 12.95 28.29 -25.73
C ASP A 342 13.16 27.68 -27.11
N TRP A 343 12.86 26.39 -27.23
CA TRP A 343 12.87 25.66 -28.50
C TRP A 343 11.49 25.05 -28.79
N LEU A 344 10.71 24.78 -27.74
CA LEU A 344 9.47 24.02 -27.84
C LEU A 344 8.35 24.86 -28.47
N CYS A 345 8.25 26.16 -28.19
CA CYS A 345 7.26 27.01 -28.85
C CYS A 345 7.60 27.18 -30.34
N ALA A 346 8.89 27.25 -30.69
CA ALA A 346 9.33 27.25 -32.09
C ALA A 346 9.00 25.92 -32.79
N MET A 347 9.15 24.78 -32.11
CA MET A 347 8.74 23.47 -32.63
C MET A 347 7.23 23.41 -32.91
N GLN A 348 6.41 23.96 -32.02
CA GLN A 348 4.96 24.07 -32.23
C GLN A 348 4.58 24.97 -33.41
N ILE A 349 5.34 26.04 -33.66
CA ILE A 349 5.15 26.89 -34.85
C ILE A 349 5.50 26.09 -36.11
N LEU A 350 6.61 25.35 -36.11
CA LEU A 350 7.05 24.52 -37.24
C LEU A 350 5.99 23.48 -37.63
N GLU A 351 5.42 22.79 -36.64
CA GLU A 351 4.31 21.84 -36.82
C GLU A 351 3.15 22.48 -37.58
N ILE A 352 2.66 23.63 -37.12
CA ILE A 352 1.51 24.32 -37.72
C ILE A 352 1.82 24.74 -39.17
N VAL A 353 2.96 25.39 -39.42
CA VAL A 353 3.27 25.90 -40.77
C VAL A 353 3.52 24.78 -41.77
N GLN A 354 4.09 23.66 -41.33
CA GLN A 354 4.34 22.50 -42.18
C GLN A 354 3.03 21.77 -42.52
N HIS A 355 2.13 21.56 -41.55
CA HIS A 355 0.85 20.86 -41.80
C HIS A 355 -0.17 21.71 -42.55
N THR A 356 -0.15 23.03 -42.37
CA THR A 356 -1.06 23.95 -43.08
C THR A 356 -0.51 24.43 -44.42
N ALA A 357 0.78 24.20 -44.70
CA ALA A 357 1.51 24.76 -45.85
C ALA A 357 1.31 26.28 -46.01
N SER A 358 1.11 27.00 -44.90
CA SER A 358 0.65 28.40 -44.91
C SER A 358 1.76 29.42 -45.18
N ASN A 359 3.01 29.12 -44.81
CA ASN A 359 4.12 30.05 -44.97
C ASN A 359 5.49 29.32 -45.12
N PRO A 360 5.90 28.98 -46.36
CA PRO A 360 7.15 28.25 -46.61
C PRO A 360 8.42 29.00 -46.18
N ALA A 361 8.39 30.34 -46.20
CA ALA A 361 9.53 31.14 -45.76
C ALA A 361 9.74 31.03 -44.25
N LEU A 362 8.65 31.14 -43.47
CA LEU A 362 8.68 30.95 -42.02
C LEU A 362 9.04 29.50 -41.65
N GLU A 363 8.51 28.51 -42.36
CA GLU A 363 8.88 27.10 -42.15
C GLU A 363 10.40 26.89 -42.26
N THR A 364 10.99 27.40 -43.35
CA THR A 364 12.43 27.28 -43.59
C THR A 364 13.23 27.97 -42.48
N GLU A 365 12.81 29.18 -42.06
CA GLU A 365 13.50 29.94 -41.02
C GLU A 365 13.45 29.23 -39.65
N VAL A 366 12.28 28.75 -39.24
CA VAL A 366 12.07 28.06 -37.96
C VAL A 366 12.83 26.73 -37.95
N ARG A 367 12.85 26.00 -39.06
CA ARG A 367 13.61 24.75 -39.20
C ARG A 367 15.11 24.99 -39.01
N ILE A 368 15.68 25.97 -39.73
CA ILE A 368 17.10 26.33 -39.59
C ILE A 368 17.42 26.73 -38.14
N TYR A 369 16.54 27.51 -37.50
CA TYR A 369 16.71 27.90 -36.10
C TYR A 369 16.78 26.68 -35.16
N LEU A 370 15.87 25.72 -35.32
CA LEU A 370 15.84 24.49 -34.53
C LEU A 370 17.05 23.58 -34.81
N GLU A 371 17.46 23.44 -36.08
CA GLU A 371 18.67 22.69 -36.46
C GLU A 371 19.93 23.30 -35.86
N MET A 372 20.06 24.64 -35.90
CA MET A 372 21.16 25.36 -35.25
C MET A 372 21.15 25.14 -33.73
N LYS A 373 19.98 25.13 -33.08
CA LYS A 373 19.87 24.80 -31.66
C LYS A 373 20.30 23.36 -31.39
N ALA A 374 19.80 22.40 -32.15
CA ALA A 374 20.16 20.99 -32.01
C ALA A 374 21.66 20.74 -32.20
N ALA A 375 22.32 21.49 -33.09
CA ALA A 375 23.76 21.40 -33.31
C ALA A 375 24.61 22.03 -32.19
N ASN A 376 24.14 23.12 -31.59
CA ASN A 376 24.89 23.88 -30.59
C ASN A 376 24.58 23.45 -29.13
N GLU A 377 23.40 22.88 -28.90
CA GLU A 377 22.90 22.50 -27.58
C GLU A 377 22.68 20.98 -27.54
N LYS A 378 23.71 20.25 -27.11
CA LYS A 378 23.73 18.77 -27.12
C LYS A 378 22.54 18.14 -26.37
N GLU A 379 22.03 18.80 -25.35
CA GLU A 379 20.88 18.35 -24.55
C GLU A 379 19.57 18.39 -25.35
N LEU A 380 19.46 19.27 -26.35
CA LEU A 380 18.27 19.45 -27.17
C LEU A 380 18.29 18.64 -28.46
N THR A 381 19.46 18.13 -28.88
CA THR A 381 19.63 17.43 -30.17
C THR A 381 18.61 16.31 -30.36
N LYS A 382 18.45 15.45 -29.35
CA LYS A 382 17.50 14.33 -29.41
C LYS A 382 16.05 14.85 -29.47
N LEU A 383 15.68 15.74 -28.55
CA LEU A 383 14.31 16.28 -28.44
C LEU A 383 13.85 16.98 -29.72
N ILE A 384 14.72 17.78 -30.34
CA ILE A 384 14.42 18.50 -31.58
C ILE A 384 14.29 17.53 -32.75
N ASN A 385 15.20 16.56 -32.88
CA ASN A 385 15.16 15.56 -33.95
C ASN A 385 13.93 14.65 -33.84
N ASP A 386 13.57 14.24 -32.62
CA ASP A 386 12.35 13.49 -32.36
C ASP A 386 11.11 14.32 -32.75
N GLY A 387 11.11 15.62 -32.44
CA GLY A 387 10.07 16.56 -32.88
C GLY A 387 9.94 16.63 -34.41
N PHE A 388 11.04 16.76 -35.14
CA PHE A 388 11.02 16.72 -36.61
C PHE A 388 10.47 15.40 -37.16
N HIS A 389 10.82 14.29 -36.54
CA HIS A 389 10.32 12.97 -36.91
C HIS A 389 8.81 12.86 -36.71
N VAL A 390 8.29 13.33 -35.56
CA VAL A 390 6.85 13.32 -35.25
C VAL A 390 6.05 14.20 -36.20
N ILE A 391 6.56 15.41 -36.52
CA ILE A 391 5.88 16.31 -37.48
C ILE A 391 5.80 15.67 -38.87
N SER A 392 6.86 14.97 -39.28
CA SER A 392 6.94 14.31 -40.60
C SER A 392 6.15 13.01 -40.67
N ASN A 393 5.97 12.34 -39.53
CA ASN A 393 5.25 11.09 -39.40
C ASN A 393 4.13 11.25 -38.36
N PRO A 394 3.07 12.03 -38.67
CA PRO A 394 1.98 12.24 -37.73
C PRO A 394 1.42 10.87 -37.34
N VAL A 395 1.30 10.63 -36.03
CA VAL A 395 0.78 9.39 -35.47
C VAL A 395 -0.69 9.30 -35.87
N THR A 396 -0.96 8.68 -37.02
CA THR A 396 -2.31 8.41 -37.50
C THR A 396 -2.77 7.12 -36.81
N GLN A 397 -3.17 7.22 -35.55
CA GLN A 397 -3.97 6.20 -34.90
C GLN A 397 -5.22 6.86 -34.32
N LEU A 398 -6.27 6.82 -35.13
CA LEU A 398 -7.64 6.78 -34.60
C LEU A 398 -7.67 5.62 -33.60
N ILE A 399 -7.89 5.93 -32.32
CA ILE A 399 -8.47 4.96 -31.41
C ILE A 399 -9.87 4.70 -31.97
N THR A 400 -10.00 3.65 -32.78
CA THR A 400 -11.31 3.07 -33.04
C THR A 400 -11.79 2.46 -31.73
N VAL A 401 -13.06 2.66 -31.40
CA VAL A 401 -13.70 2.32 -30.11
C VAL A 401 -13.86 0.80 -29.89
N GLU A 402 -12.98 0.00 -30.49
CA GLU A 402 -12.88 -1.45 -30.30
C GLU A 402 -11.40 -1.81 -30.17
N ASP A 403 -10.82 -1.59 -29.00
CA ASP A 403 -9.66 -2.32 -28.46
C ASP A 403 -9.72 -2.30 -26.93
#